data_AF-F1TED2-F1
#
_entry.id   AF-F1TED2-F1
#
_cell.length_a   1.000
_cell.length_b   1.000
_cell.length_c   1.000
_cell.angle_alpha   90.00
_cell.angle_beta   90.00
_cell.angle_gamma   90.00
#
_symmetry.space_group_name_H-M   'P 1'
#
loop_
_entity.id
_entity.type
_entity.pdbx_description
1 polymer ?
#
loop_
_entity_poly.entity_id
_entity_poly.type
_entity_poly.pdbx_seq_one_letter_code
_entity_poly.pdbx_strand_id
1 'polypeptide(L)'
;MGSKKWEQSGDRYVLYFRPFYDDEKVAELFKDEDGDWCYSSPVTDSTEEFVSDGNRCLHDVKIEVEDAIYKHYEDERNYYQDILDRFSE
;
A
#
# COMPACT_ATOMS: atom_id res chain seq x y z
N MET A 1 -9.91 14.18 4.75
CA MET A 1 -10.47 12.84 5.02
C MET A 1 -10.11 11.98 3.83
N GLY A 2 -9.18 11.03 4.03
CA GLY A 2 -8.34 10.48 2.98
C GLY A 2 -9.12 9.79 1.86
N SER A 3 -8.80 10.16 0.62
CA SER A 3 -9.38 9.63 -0.60
C SER A 3 -8.83 8.23 -0.94
N LYS A 4 -8.69 7.35 0.06
CA LYS A 4 -8.26 5.96 -0.16
C LYS A 4 -9.48 5.06 -0.27
N LYS A 5 -9.47 4.12 -1.21
CA LYS A 5 -10.57 3.17 -1.43
C LYS A 5 -10.02 1.82 -1.85
N TRP A 6 -10.63 0.76 -1.34
CA TRP A 6 -10.42 -0.59 -1.86
C TRP A 6 -11.50 -0.90 -2.89
N GLU A 7 -11.09 -1.41 -4.04
CA GLU A 7 -11.98 -1.91 -5.09
C GLU A 7 -11.67 -3.40 -5.33
N GLN A 8 -12.71 -4.21 -5.49
CA GLN A 8 -12.53 -5.62 -5.82
C GLN A 8 -12.62 -5.79 -7.33
N SER A 9 -11.59 -6.40 -7.93
CA SER A 9 -11.53 -6.76 -9.34
C SER A 9 -11.25 -8.26 -9.45
N GLY A 10 -12.33 -9.05 -9.54
CA GLY A 10 -12.26 -10.51 -9.46
C GLY A 10 -11.77 -10.99 -8.10
N ASP A 11 -10.72 -11.81 -8.10
CA ASP A 11 -10.06 -12.36 -6.90
C ASP A 11 -9.00 -11.42 -6.31
N ARG A 12 -8.80 -10.24 -6.90
CA ARG A 12 -7.85 -9.23 -6.43
C ARG A 12 -8.57 -8.04 -5.80
N TYR A 13 -7.94 -7.47 -4.79
CA TYR A 13 -8.37 -6.24 -4.13
C TYR A 13 -7.35 -5.16 -4.43
N VAL A 14 -7.77 -4.08 -5.06
CA VAL A 14 -6.90 -2.97 -5.44
C VAL A 14 -7.11 -1.81 -4.48
N LEU A 15 -6.04 -1.33 -3.86
CA LEU A 15 -6.04 -0.11 -3.07
C LEU A 15 -5.72 1.05 -4.01
N TYR A 16 -6.65 2.00 -4.07
CA TYR A 16 -6.47 3.28 -4.72
C TYR A 16 -6.28 4.36 -3.67
N PHE A 17 -5.43 5.32 -3.99
CA PHE A 17 -5.27 6.56 -3.24
C PHE A 17 -5.36 7.74 -4.19
N ARG A 18 -6.20 8.72 -3.85
CA ARG A 18 -6.35 9.96 -4.62
C ARG A 18 -5.76 11.14 -3.86
N PRO A 19 -4.46 11.46 -4.06
CA PRO A 19 -3.81 12.58 -3.39
C PRO A 19 -4.35 13.93 -3.89
N PHE A 20 -4.67 14.03 -5.19
CA PHE A 20 -5.16 15.26 -5.82
C PHE A 20 -6.38 14.96 -6.70
N TYR A 21 -6.17 14.78 -8.00
CA TYR A 21 -7.25 14.75 -9.00
C TYR A 21 -7.62 13.35 -9.47
N ASP A 22 -6.68 12.41 -9.50
CA ASP A 22 -6.87 11.06 -10.03
C ASP A 22 -6.66 9.97 -8.96
N ASP A 23 -7.38 8.87 -9.11
CA ASP A 23 -7.19 7.66 -8.31
C ASP A 23 -5.94 6.93 -8.82
N GLU A 24 -4.92 6.85 -7.97
CA GLU A 24 -3.70 6.12 -8.27
C GLU A 24 -3.73 4.75 -7.59
N LYS A 25 -3.41 3.70 -8.34
CA LYS A 25 -3.24 2.36 -7.78
C LYS A 25 -1.98 2.36 -6.93
N VAL A 26 -2.15 2.15 -5.63
CA VAL A 26 -1.02 2.11 -4.67
C VAL A 26 -0.70 0.71 -4.19
N ALA A 27 -1.67 -0.21 -4.19
CA ALA A 27 -1.40 -1.61 -3.90
C ALA A 27 -2.45 -2.53 -4.53
N GLU A 28 -2.10 -3.80 -4.66
CA GLU A 28 -2.99 -4.88 -5.04
C GLU A 28 -2.75 -6.05 -4.08
N LEU A 29 -3.82 -6.56 -3.49
CA LEU A 29 -3.83 -7.68 -2.57
C LEU A 29 -4.55 -8.86 -3.24
N PHE A 30 -3.96 -10.04 -3.17
CA PHE A 30 -4.49 -11.25 -3.79
C PHE A 30 -4.05 -12.49 -2.99
N LYS A 31 -4.64 -13.63 -3.33
CA LYS A 31 -4.17 -14.92 -2.84
C LYS A 31 -3.25 -15.57 -3.85
N ASP A 32 -2.14 -16.13 -3.40
CA ASP A 32 -1.23 -16.91 -4.23
C ASP A 32 -1.76 -18.34 -4.50
N GLU A 33 -0.95 -19.21 -5.11
CA GLU A 33 -1.33 -20.59 -5.42
C GLU A 33 -1.55 -21.44 -4.15
N ASP A 34 -0.83 -21.15 -3.06
CA ASP A 34 -0.98 -21.83 -1.77
C ASP A 34 -2.17 -21.27 -0.94
N GLY A 35 -2.76 -20.16 -1.38
CA GLY A 35 -3.92 -19.53 -0.76
C GLY A 35 -3.58 -18.50 0.31
N ASP A 36 -2.29 -18.17 0.45
CA ASP A 36 -1.75 -17.15 1.32
C ASP A 36 -1.96 -15.75 0.75
N TRP A 37 -2.03 -14.76 1.65
CA TRP A 37 -2.23 -13.38 1.25
C TRP A 37 -0.91 -12.75 0.84
N CYS A 38 -0.86 -12.28 -0.39
CA CYS A 38 0.26 -11.56 -0.97
C CYS A 38 -0.20 -10.19 -1.49
N TYR A 39 0.69 -9.21 -1.47
CA TYR A 39 0.43 -7.91 -2.07
C TYR A 39 1.52 -7.50 -3.07
N SER A 40 1.16 -6.66 -4.01
CA SER A 40 2.09 -5.98 -4.91
C SER A 40 1.81 -4.49 -4.87
N SER A 41 2.85 -3.68 -4.90
CA SER A 41 2.71 -2.23 -4.83
C SER A 41 3.73 -1.56 -5.75
N PRO A 42 3.28 -0.71 -6.69
CA PRO A 42 4.19 0.11 -7.46
C PRO A 42 4.85 1.22 -6.63
N VAL A 43 4.31 1.53 -5.44
CA VAL A 43 4.83 2.58 -4.56
C VAL A 43 6.06 2.06 -3.81
N THR A 44 5.98 0.85 -3.27
CA THR A 44 7.10 0.23 -2.53
C THR A 44 8.01 -0.64 -3.41
N ASP A 45 7.74 -0.73 -4.72
CA ASP A 45 8.37 -1.68 -5.65
C ASP A 45 8.22 -3.17 -5.22
N SER A 46 7.22 -3.47 -4.39
CA SER A 46 6.95 -4.82 -3.90
C SER A 46 6.21 -5.64 -4.97
N THR A 47 6.70 -6.86 -5.22
CA THR A 47 6.11 -7.83 -6.15
C THR A 47 5.81 -9.13 -5.43
N GLU A 48 4.53 -9.51 -5.39
CA GLU A 48 4.00 -10.73 -4.74
C GLU A 48 4.53 -10.96 -3.31
N GLU A 49 4.63 -9.89 -2.53
CA GLU A 49 5.21 -9.93 -1.20
C GLU A 49 4.22 -10.54 -0.20
N PHE A 50 4.71 -11.50 0.58
CA PHE A 50 3.92 -12.20 1.59
C PHE A 50 3.44 -11.24 2.67
N VAL A 51 2.14 -11.25 2.95
CA VAL A 51 1.51 -10.52 4.06
C VAL A 51 1.24 -11.48 5.21
N SER A 52 0.45 -12.52 4.94
CA SER A 52 0.00 -13.44 5.99
C SER A 52 -0.61 -14.73 5.44
N ASP A 53 -0.78 -15.74 6.32
CA ASP A 53 -1.46 -17.00 5.99
C ASP A 53 -2.91 -16.78 5.51
N GLY A 54 -3.36 -17.64 4.60
CA GLY A 54 -4.68 -17.59 3.98
C GLY A 54 -5.90 -17.60 4.92
N ASN A 55 -5.75 -17.98 6.18
CA ASN A 55 -6.81 -18.01 7.20
C ASN A 55 -7.05 -16.66 7.88
N ARG A 56 -6.21 -15.65 7.67
CA ARG A 56 -6.43 -14.29 8.21
C ARG A 56 -7.63 -13.62 7.56
N CYS A 57 -8.33 -12.79 8.34
CA CYS A 57 -9.45 -12.00 7.86
C CYS A 57 -8.97 -10.92 6.88
N LEU A 58 -9.64 -10.79 5.73
CA LEU A 58 -9.33 -9.79 4.71
C LEU A 58 -9.20 -8.37 5.27
N HIS A 59 -9.98 -8.02 6.29
CA HIS A 59 -9.92 -6.70 6.91
C HIS A 59 -8.55 -6.43 7.55
N ASP A 60 -8.03 -7.38 8.31
CA ASP A 60 -6.73 -7.24 8.99
C ASP A 60 -5.60 -7.18 7.97
N VAL A 61 -5.67 -8.03 6.94
CA VAL A 61 -4.69 -8.06 5.85
C VAL A 61 -4.67 -6.73 5.08
N LYS A 62 -5.85 -6.14 4.82
CA LYS A 62 -5.94 -4.80 4.21
C LYS A 62 -5.29 -3.72 5.09
N ILE A 63 -5.46 -3.80 6.41
CA ILE A 63 -4.82 -2.85 7.34
C ILE A 63 -3.30 -3.01 7.30
N GLU A 64 -2.78 -4.24 7.28
CA GLU A 64 -1.34 -4.49 7.20
C GLU A 64 -0.73 -3.91 5.91
N VAL A 65 -1.40 -4.10 4.76
CA VAL A 65 -0.97 -3.48 3.50
C VAL A 65 -1.07 -1.95 3.58
N GLU A 66 -2.15 -1.40 4.14
CA GLU A 66 -2.27 0.06 4.30
C GLU A 66 -1.18 0.66 5.18
N ASP A 67 -0.75 -0.03 6.23
CA ASP A 67 0.32 0.41 7.13
C ASP A 67 1.67 0.42 6.42
N ALA A 68 1.97 -0.62 5.64
CA ALA A 68 3.18 -0.68 4.81
C ALA A 68 3.26 0.49 3.82
N ILE A 69 2.16 0.79 3.13
CA ILE A 69 2.09 1.93 2.20
C ILE A 69 2.21 3.27 2.94
N TYR A 70 1.52 3.42 4.08
CA TYR A 70 1.59 4.65 4.87
C TYR A 70 3.01 4.92 5.36
N LYS A 71 3.69 3.89 5.87
CA LYS A 71 5.06 3.99 6.36
C LYS A 71 6.02 4.43 5.26
N HIS A 72 5.89 3.88 4.06
CA HIS A 72 6.70 4.30 2.92
C HIS A 72 6.56 5.81 2.64
N TYR A 73 5.33 6.32 2.55
CA TYR A 73 5.10 7.76 2.34
C TYR A 73 5.59 8.62 3.51
N GLU A 74 5.50 8.11 4.74
CA GLU A 74 6.04 8.79 5.91
C GLU A 74 7.57 8.92 5.83
N ASP A 75 8.26 7.85 5.46
CA ASP A 75 9.71 7.83 5.26
C ASP A 75 10.14 8.79 4.13
N GLU A 76 9.45 8.77 2.99
CA GLU A 76 9.69 9.71 1.89
C GLU A 76 9.49 11.18 2.31
N ARG A 77 8.37 11.47 3.00
CA ARG A 77 8.09 12.82 3.52
C ARG A 77 9.21 13.29 4.43
N ASN A 78 9.66 12.43 5.35
CA ASN A 78 10.72 12.76 6.29
C ASN A 78 12.06 13.00 5.58
N TYR A 79 12.38 12.19 4.56
CA TYR A 79 13.57 12.38 3.74
C TYR A 79 13.59 13.73 3.01
N TYR A 80 12.49 14.10 2.35
CA TYR A 80 12.42 15.41 1.69
C TYR A 80 12.45 16.58 2.68
N GLN A 81 11.85 16.41 3.86
CA GLN A 81 11.90 17.42 4.91
C GLN A 81 13.32 17.64 5.43
N ASP A 82 14.12 16.58 5.61
CA ASP A 82 15.54 16.66 5.99
C ASP A 82 16.37 17.39 4.91
N ILE A 83 16.12 17.13 3.62
CA ILE A 83 16.80 17.87 2.53
C ILE A 83 16.46 19.36 2.57
N LEU A 84 15.19 19.71 2.78
CA LEU A 84 14.74 21.10 2.82
C LEU A 84 15.33 21.87 4.01
N ASP A 85 15.42 21.20 5.16
CA ASP A 85 16.04 21.75 6.37
C ASP A 85 17.51 22.09 6.10
N ARG A 86 18.27 21.12 5.57
CA ARG A 86 19.69 21.29 5.20
C ARG A 86 19.95 22.36 4.14
N PHE A 87 18.99 22.59 3.25
CA PHE A 87 19.12 23.65 2.24
C PHE A 87 18.90 25.05 2.84
N SER A 88 18.13 25.13 3.93
CA SER A 88 17.78 26.39 4.59
C SER A 88 18.77 26.81 5.68
N GLU A 89 19.73 25.94 6.01
CA GLU A 89 20.90 26.20 6.88
C GLU A 89 22.00 27.03 6.18
#